data_AF-A0A1S2VRK2-F1
#
_entry.id   AF-A0A1S2VRK2-F1
#
_cell.length_a   1.000
_cell.length_b   1.000
_cell.length_c   1.000
_cell.angle_alpha   90.00
_cell.angle_beta   90.00
_cell.angle_gamma   90.00
#
_symmetry.space_group_name_H-M   'P 1'
#
loop_
_entity.id
_entity.type
_entity.pdbx_description
1 polymer ?
#
loop_
_entity_poly.entity_id
_entity_poly.type
_entity_poly.pdbx_seq_one_letter_code
_entity_poly.pdbx_strand_id
1 'polypeptide(L)'
;MSVETPDMDELLRLVPTVGYGDDAPADRRGGALHLSAVLPALSAAIGHPTPTKVHADPKACQRALGLPDAESAIVVLVDGLGFWNLAMRLGHAPYLRSLMNERANQRPIATCAPSTTVAAMAAFGTGTCPGLTAMAGYTQLEPASHKLIQLIQFKDALAPKPANPHIPVPPMVDPLDQQREETVFEKLAAQEVRVTSSGLPKFSKSPLTEAALRGTDYQGNVTPRDRVLAASRASRTPGLTYLYIRDADKVGHNYGWDSEHWVAAFEHIDAQLALLKRSAPKGTLIVIVADHGMVQTDMDQRIDIAVEPQLTRGVSLVGGEPRSLMLYAEPDERPEDIACRWRDYLQDRALVRTRDEAIADGLFGPVCERVRPMLGDVVVQAAGAVTLVDSRTQGDKATHLPSVHGSQTALEMDIPCLIDMA
;
A
#
# COMPACT_ATOMS: atom_id res chain seq x y z
N MET A 1 0.75 13.28 26.05
CA MET A 1 2.19 12.95 25.89
C MET A 1 2.41 12.75 24.41
N SER A 2 3.38 13.45 23.81
CA SER A 2 3.73 13.26 22.40
C SER A 2 4.28 11.85 22.21
N VAL A 3 3.98 11.22 21.07
CA VAL A 3 4.66 9.98 20.67
C VAL A 3 6.16 10.27 20.58
N GLU A 4 6.98 9.47 21.24
CA GLU A 4 8.44 9.55 21.11
C GLU A 4 8.80 9.06 19.71
N THR A 5 9.37 9.95 18.89
CA THR A 5 9.76 9.63 17.53
C THR A 5 11.18 9.04 17.56
N PRO A 6 11.38 7.81 17.06
CA PRO A 6 12.72 7.24 16.92
C PRO A 6 13.60 8.09 15.99
N ASP A 7 14.91 7.90 16.07
CA ASP A 7 15.81 8.55 15.14
C ASP A 7 15.58 8.05 13.69
N MET A 8 16.01 8.84 12.71
CA MET A 8 15.77 8.52 11.30
C MET A 8 16.50 7.24 10.88
N ASP A 9 17.69 6.98 11.44
CA ASP A 9 18.48 5.80 11.09
C ASP A 9 17.81 4.52 11.55
N GLU A 10 17.18 4.51 12.73
CA GLU A 10 16.35 3.42 13.24
C GLU A 10 15.13 3.21 12.37
N LEU A 11 14.46 4.28 11.95
CA LEU A 11 13.27 4.21 11.10
C LEU A 11 13.56 3.68 9.70
N LEU A 12 14.77 3.90 9.20
CA LEU A 12 15.24 3.43 7.89
C LEU A 12 15.90 2.04 7.93
N ARG A 13 16.03 1.42 9.11
CA ARG A 13 16.45 0.02 9.21
C ARG A 13 15.34 -0.91 8.73
N LEU A 14 15.77 -2.02 8.16
CA LEU A 14 14.85 -3.11 7.82
C LEU A 14 14.22 -3.68 9.08
N VAL A 15 12.90 -3.81 9.07
CA VAL A 15 12.13 -4.42 10.14
C VAL A 15 11.87 -5.89 9.86
N PRO A 16 11.50 -6.73 10.84
CA PRO A 16 11.12 -8.12 10.59
C PRO A 16 9.93 -8.24 9.61
N THR A 17 9.91 -9.32 8.83
CA THR A 17 8.82 -9.59 7.88
C THR A 17 7.49 -9.74 8.61
N VAL A 18 6.50 -8.98 8.13
CA VAL A 18 5.16 -8.93 8.70
C VAL A 18 4.47 -10.30 8.60
N GLY A 19 3.80 -10.70 9.68
CA GLY A 19 2.94 -11.87 9.68
C GLY A 19 1.55 -11.54 9.13
N TYR A 20 0.96 -12.50 8.41
CA TYR A 20 -0.43 -12.44 7.98
C TYR A 20 -1.27 -13.42 8.80
N GLY A 21 -2.51 -13.02 9.12
CA GLY A 21 -3.53 -13.88 9.72
C GLY A 21 -3.70 -13.75 11.23
N ASP A 22 -4.77 -14.35 11.74
CA ASP A 22 -5.26 -14.14 13.11
C ASP A 22 -4.43 -14.91 14.16
N ASP A 23 -3.78 -16.00 13.76
CA ASP A 23 -2.97 -16.85 14.63
C ASP A 23 -1.51 -16.40 14.73
N ALA A 24 -1.15 -15.26 14.11
CA ALA A 24 0.18 -14.70 14.26
C ALA A 24 0.47 -14.43 15.75
N PRO A 25 1.65 -14.82 16.28
CA PRO A 25 2.02 -14.56 17.66
C PRO A 25 1.83 -13.08 18.01
N ALA A 26 1.33 -12.78 19.22
CA ALA A 26 0.98 -11.42 19.63
C ALA A 26 2.18 -10.45 19.66
N ASP A 27 3.41 -10.97 19.73
CA ASP A 27 4.68 -10.25 19.65
C ASP A 27 5.19 -10.08 18.21
N ARG A 28 4.60 -10.76 17.23
CA ARG A 28 4.95 -10.64 15.81
C ARG A 28 4.24 -9.43 15.20
N ARG A 29 5.00 -8.61 14.47
CA ARG A 29 4.48 -7.49 13.68
C ARG A 29 3.46 -7.99 12.64
N GLY A 30 2.30 -7.34 12.53
CA GLY A 30 1.24 -7.70 11.59
C GLY A 30 0.07 -8.43 12.27
N GLY A 31 -0.39 -9.52 11.66
CA GLY A 31 -1.56 -10.27 12.13
C GLY A 31 -2.83 -9.44 12.11
N ALA A 32 -3.56 -9.37 13.23
CA ALA A 32 -4.72 -8.51 13.38
C ALA A 32 -4.38 -6.99 13.42
N LEU A 33 -3.09 -6.65 13.53
CA LEU A 33 -2.57 -5.28 13.48
C LEU A 33 -1.89 -5.01 12.13
N HIS A 34 -2.60 -5.37 11.06
CA HIS A 34 -2.16 -5.22 9.68
C HIS A 34 -3.25 -4.55 8.84
N LEU A 35 -2.86 -3.86 7.76
CA LEU A 35 -3.79 -3.19 6.84
C LEU A 35 -4.91 -4.11 6.33
N SER A 36 -4.62 -5.37 6.06
CA SER A 36 -5.59 -6.38 5.61
C SER A 36 -6.67 -6.70 6.66
N ALA A 37 -6.43 -6.42 7.94
CA ALA A 37 -7.39 -6.65 9.01
C ALA A 37 -8.43 -5.52 9.14
N VAL A 38 -8.18 -4.36 8.51
CA VAL A 38 -9.00 -3.15 8.69
C VAL A 38 -10.43 -3.34 8.16
N LEU A 39 -10.60 -3.82 6.93
CA LEU A 39 -11.94 -4.05 6.37
C LEU A 39 -12.70 -5.20 7.07
N PRO A 40 -12.09 -6.35 7.37
CA PRO A 40 -12.71 -7.36 8.23
C PRO A 40 -13.15 -6.81 9.59
N ALA A 41 -12.29 -6.06 10.28
CA ALA A 41 -12.63 -5.43 11.56
C ALA A 41 -13.80 -4.45 11.45
N LEU A 42 -13.81 -3.60 10.41
CA LEU A 42 -14.91 -2.67 10.14
C LEU A 42 -16.21 -3.39 9.81
N SER A 43 -16.14 -4.48 9.05
CA SER A 43 -17.31 -5.32 8.75
C SER A 43 -17.94 -5.86 10.04
N ALA A 44 -17.13 -6.29 11.01
CA ALA A 44 -17.60 -6.73 12.32
C ALA A 44 -18.15 -5.58 13.17
N ALA A 45 -17.50 -4.41 13.14
CA ALA A 45 -17.94 -3.21 13.86
C ALA A 45 -19.32 -2.72 13.39
N ILE A 46 -19.64 -2.88 12.10
CA ILE A 46 -20.95 -2.56 11.54
C ILE A 46 -21.99 -3.69 11.63
N GLY A 47 -21.66 -4.78 12.33
CA GLY A 47 -22.59 -5.89 12.55
C GLY A 47 -22.66 -6.93 11.42
N HIS A 48 -21.79 -6.84 10.41
CA HIS A 48 -21.75 -7.75 9.25
C HIS A 48 -20.37 -8.41 9.11
N PRO A 49 -19.94 -9.22 10.10
CA PRO A 49 -18.60 -9.80 10.13
C PRO A 49 -18.34 -10.63 8.87
N THR A 50 -17.32 -10.23 8.12
CA THR A 50 -16.99 -10.77 6.81
C THR A 50 -15.61 -11.43 6.84
N PRO A 51 -15.52 -12.77 6.99
CA PRO A 51 -14.24 -13.46 7.04
C PRO A 51 -13.55 -13.50 5.67
N THR A 52 -12.23 -13.62 5.71
CA THR A 52 -11.34 -13.74 4.54
C THR A 52 -10.46 -14.97 4.68
N LYS A 53 -9.68 -15.29 3.64
CA LYS A 53 -8.72 -16.41 3.69
C LYS A 53 -7.59 -16.19 4.70
N VAL A 54 -7.35 -14.95 5.11
CA VAL A 54 -6.29 -14.58 6.06
C VAL A 54 -6.89 -14.28 7.43
N HIS A 55 -8.05 -13.62 7.49
CA HIS A 55 -8.73 -13.21 8.71
C HIS A 55 -10.06 -13.97 8.86
N ALA A 56 -10.02 -15.09 9.59
CA ALA A 56 -11.18 -15.95 9.81
C ALA A 56 -12.09 -15.44 10.95
N ASP A 57 -11.55 -14.67 11.92
CA ASP A 57 -12.31 -14.02 12.99
C ASP A 57 -12.29 -12.49 12.86
N PRO A 58 -13.21 -11.89 12.06
CA PRO A 58 -13.39 -10.44 11.98
C PRO A 58 -13.62 -9.75 13.33
N LYS A 59 -14.24 -10.43 14.31
CA LYS A 59 -14.47 -9.87 15.64
C LYS A 59 -13.18 -9.82 16.46
N ALA A 60 -12.26 -10.77 16.28
CA ALA A 60 -10.90 -10.66 16.82
C ALA A 60 -10.14 -9.48 16.22
N CYS A 61 -10.22 -9.28 14.90
CA CYS A 61 -9.64 -8.11 14.23
C CYS A 61 -10.21 -6.80 14.81
N GLN A 62 -11.53 -6.72 14.99
CA GLN A 62 -12.20 -5.57 15.62
C GLN A 62 -11.65 -5.27 17.02
N ARG A 63 -11.54 -6.31 17.88
CA ARG A 63 -11.00 -6.16 19.25
C ARG A 63 -9.53 -5.73 19.25
N ALA A 64 -8.71 -6.31 18.37
CA ALA A 64 -7.28 -6.00 18.30
C ALA A 64 -7.01 -4.57 17.82
N LEU A 65 -7.79 -4.09 16.85
CA LEU A 65 -7.72 -2.71 16.39
C LEU A 65 -8.43 -1.73 17.35
N GLY A 66 -9.29 -2.21 18.24
CA GLY A 66 -10.01 -1.36 19.20
C GLY A 66 -11.16 -0.57 18.56
N LEU A 67 -11.78 -1.11 17.51
CA LEU A 67 -12.89 -0.44 16.83
C LEU A 67 -14.20 -0.62 17.63
N PRO A 68 -14.90 0.47 18.00
CA PRO A 68 -16.22 0.36 18.64
C PRO A 68 -17.27 -0.14 17.64
N ASP A 69 -18.37 -0.69 18.15
CA ASP A 69 -19.54 -0.99 17.32
C ASP A 69 -20.20 0.31 16.83
N ALA A 70 -20.68 0.32 15.58
CA ALA A 70 -21.35 1.47 14.95
C ALA A 70 -22.29 1.02 13.84
N GLU A 71 -23.35 1.77 13.53
CA GLU A 71 -24.22 1.43 12.38
C GLU A 71 -23.60 1.85 11.04
N SER A 72 -22.79 2.90 11.04
CA SER A 72 -22.10 3.44 9.88
C SER A 72 -20.62 3.61 10.18
N ALA A 73 -19.78 3.27 9.21
CA ALA A 73 -18.35 3.54 9.27
C ALA A 73 -17.85 4.22 7.99
N ILE A 74 -16.92 5.15 8.14
CA ILE A 74 -16.13 5.74 7.08
C ILE A 74 -14.67 5.36 7.30
N VAL A 75 -14.09 4.61 6.38
CA VAL A 75 -12.65 4.36 6.34
C VAL A 75 -12.00 5.29 5.32
N VAL A 76 -11.05 6.08 5.79
CA VAL A 76 -10.27 7.01 4.97
C VAL A 76 -8.89 6.42 4.78
N LEU A 77 -8.50 6.18 3.53
CA LEU A 77 -7.12 5.82 3.20
C LEU A 77 -6.41 7.04 2.62
N VAL A 78 -5.38 7.48 3.33
CA VAL A 78 -4.50 8.57 2.90
C VAL A 78 -3.22 7.97 2.34
N ASP A 79 -3.10 8.00 1.02
CA ASP A 79 -1.98 7.42 0.27
C ASP A 79 -0.65 8.04 0.67
N GLY A 80 0.33 7.21 1.05
CA GLY A 80 1.68 7.63 1.44
C GLY A 80 1.80 8.36 2.78
N LEU A 81 0.77 8.34 3.64
CA LEU A 81 0.80 8.95 4.98
C LEU A 81 1.28 7.96 6.05
N GLY A 82 2.57 7.65 6.06
CA GLY A 82 3.18 6.79 7.08
C GLY A 82 2.99 7.32 8.50
N PHE A 83 2.95 6.42 9.48
CA PHE A 83 2.73 6.79 10.88
C PHE A 83 3.81 7.74 11.39
N TRP A 84 5.06 7.46 11.04
CA TRP A 84 6.20 8.27 11.45
C TRP A 84 6.29 9.60 10.67
N ASN A 85 5.93 9.61 9.38
CA ASN A 85 5.78 10.86 8.62
C ASN A 85 4.76 11.80 9.28
N LEU A 86 3.61 11.24 9.69
CA LEU A 86 2.57 11.93 10.44
C LEU A 86 3.08 12.43 11.79
N ALA A 87 3.70 11.56 12.60
CA ALA A 87 4.20 11.89 13.94
C ALA A 87 5.20 13.06 13.90
N MET A 88 6.12 13.05 12.94
CA MET A 88 7.13 14.10 12.72
C MET A 88 6.56 15.44 12.24
N ARG A 89 5.29 15.50 11.81
CA ARG A 89 4.67 16.70 11.25
C ARG A 89 3.39 17.14 11.98
N LEU A 90 3.07 16.54 13.13
CA LEU A 90 1.87 16.87 13.93
C LEU A 90 1.70 18.35 14.31
N GLY A 91 2.75 19.15 14.25
CA GLY A 91 2.66 20.61 14.42
C GLY A 91 1.68 21.27 13.45
N HIS A 92 1.58 20.75 12.22
CA HIS A 92 0.81 21.30 11.10
C HIS A 92 -0.61 20.75 10.98
N ALA A 93 -0.94 19.68 11.70
CA ALA A 93 -2.21 18.98 11.55
C ALA A 93 -2.99 18.95 12.88
N PRO A 94 -3.69 20.05 13.23
CA PRO A 94 -4.38 20.16 14.52
C PRO A 94 -5.44 19.09 14.75
N TYR A 95 -6.17 18.64 13.71
CA TYR A 95 -7.16 17.58 13.88
C TYR A 95 -6.49 16.22 14.11
N LEU A 96 -5.54 15.81 13.26
CA LEU A 96 -4.77 14.58 13.46
C LEU A 96 -4.01 14.58 14.79
N ARG A 97 -3.45 15.71 15.20
CA ARG A 97 -2.81 15.87 16.53
C ARG A 97 -3.80 15.64 17.66
N SER A 98 -5.04 16.08 17.53
CA SER A 98 -6.08 15.82 18.54
C SER A 98 -6.36 14.32 18.69
N LEU A 99 -6.41 13.58 17.57
CA LEU A 99 -6.56 12.12 17.59
C LEU A 99 -5.34 11.43 18.20
N MET A 100 -4.13 11.91 17.91
CA MET A 100 -2.88 11.37 18.45
C MET A 100 -2.69 11.63 19.96
N ASN A 101 -3.53 12.45 20.58
CA ASN A 101 -3.54 12.57 22.05
C ASN A 101 -4.22 11.37 22.73
N GLU A 102 -5.02 10.60 21.98
CA GLU A 102 -5.64 9.37 22.47
C GLU A 102 -4.65 8.21 22.36
N ARG A 103 -4.41 7.50 23.47
CA ARG A 103 -3.42 6.41 23.54
C ARG A 103 -3.70 5.30 22.53
N ALA A 104 -4.97 5.04 22.20
CA ALA A 104 -5.36 4.05 21.21
C ALA A 104 -4.80 4.34 19.80
N ASN A 105 -4.62 5.63 19.48
CA ASN A 105 -4.13 6.09 18.18
C ASN A 105 -2.60 6.25 18.13
N GLN A 106 -1.90 6.12 19.27
CA GLN A 106 -0.44 6.26 19.36
C GLN A 106 0.32 4.99 18.95
N ARG A 107 -0.38 3.99 18.38
CA ARG A 107 0.20 2.70 18.02
C ARG A 107 0.05 2.48 16.51
N PRO A 108 1.17 2.36 15.76
CA PRO A 108 1.08 2.00 14.34
C PRO A 108 0.54 0.59 14.15
N ILE A 109 -0.03 0.35 12.97
CA ILE A 109 -0.24 -0.99 12.42
C ILE A 109 0.71 -1.18 11.23
N ALA A 110 0.87 -2.41 10.77
CA ALA A 110 1.76 -2.70 9.64
C ALA A 110 1.00 -2.70 8.29
N THR A 111 1.65 -2.27 7.22
CA THR A 111 1.23 -2.60 5.85
C THR A 111 1.89 -3.89 5.32
N CYS A 112 1.60 -4.25 4.08
CA CYS A 112 2.17 -5.41 3.40
C CYS A 112 3.56 -5.14 2.84
N ALA A 113 4.25 -6.21 2.43
CA ALA A 113 5.47 -6.13 1.65
C ALA A 113 5.24 -6.64 0.20
N PRO A 114 5.67 -5.89 -0.84
CA PRO A 114 6.24 -4.55 -0.76
C PRO A 114 5.23 -3.51 -0.24
N SER A 115 5.74 -2.45 0.40
CA SER A 115 4.93 -1.35 0.95
C SER A 115 4.55 -0.37 -0.17
N THR A 116 3.73 -0.85 -1.10
CA THR A 116 3.41 -0.13 -2.33
C THR A 116 1.91 -0.10 -2.55
N THR A 117 1.39 0.98 -3.14
CA THR A 117 -0.05 1.17 -3.37
C THR A 117 -0.70 -0.06 -4.00
N VAL A 118 -0.08 -0.68 -5.00
CA VAL A 118 -0.64 -1.88 -5.67
C VAL A 118 -0.91 -3.01 -4.69
N ALA A 119 0.10 -3.39 -3.91
CA ALA A 119 0.01 -4.53 -2.98
C ALA A 119 -0.87 -4.19 -1.79
N ALA A 120 -0.71 -2.99 -1.24
CA ALA A 120 -1.44 -2.52 -0.07
C ALA A 120 -2.93 -2.34 -0.36
N MET A 121 -3.30 -1.75 -1.49
CA MET A 121 -4.71 -1.59 -1.89
C MET A 121 -5.39 -2.93 -2.13
N ALA A 122 -4.70 -3.90 -2.75
CA ALA A 122 -5.23 -5.23 -2.95
C ALA A 122 -5.38 -5.99 -1.62
N ALA A 123 -4.40 -5.90 -0.72
CA ALA A 123 -4.47 -6.49 0.61
C ALA A 123 -5.58 -5.87 1.46
N PHE A 124 -5.73 -4.54 1.43
CA PHE A 124 -6.79 -3.79 2.09
C PHE A 124 -8.18 -4.22 1.60
N GLY A 125 -8.42 -4.10 0.29
CA GLY A 125 -9.75 -4.32 -0.30
C GLY A 125 -10.26 -5.75 -0.21
N THR A 126 -9.35 -6.73 -0.18
CA THR A 126 -9.70 -8.16 -0.06
C THR A 126 -9.58 -8.69 1.37
N GLY A 127 -8.93 -7.94 2.25
CA GLY A 127 -8.50 -8.41 3.57
C GLY A 127 -7.62 -9.65 3.49
N THR A 128 -6.74 -9.73 2.49
CA THR A 128 -5.80 -10.87 2.29
C THR A 128 -4.35 -10.39 2.17
N CYS A 129 -3.53 -11.03 1.33
CA CYS A 129 -2.10 -10.78 1.21
C CYS A 129 -1.63 -10.85 -0.26
N PRO A 130 -0.46 -10.26 -0.59
CA PRO A 130 0.07 -10.22 -1.96
C PRO A 130 0.16 -11.60 -2.66
N GLY A 131 0.49 -12.65 -1.90
CA GLY A 131 0.59 -14.02 -2.39
C GLY A 131 -0.74 -14.66 -2.83
N LEU A 132 -1.86 -14.11 -2.39
CA LEU A 132 -3.21 -14.51 -2.82
C LEU A 132 -3.78 -13.56 -3.87
N THR A 133 -3.53 -12.25 -3.72
CA THR A 133 -4.10 -11.24 -4.63
C THR A 133 -3.43 -11.19 -5.98
N ALA A 134 -2.23 -11.76 -6.14
CA ALA A 134 -1.40 -11.63 -7.34
C ALA A 134 -0.94 -10.20 -7.65
N MET A 135 -1.02 -9.31 -6.65
CA MET A 135 -0.66 -7.90 -6.75
C MET A 135 0.56 -7.67 -5.86
N ALA A 136 1.74 -8.05 -6.35
CA ALA A 136 2.95 -8.22 -5.54
C ALA A 136 4.05 -7.18 -5.81
N GLY A 137 3.76 -6.16 -6.62
CA GLY A 137 4.66 -5.02 -6.83
C GLY A 137 4.07 -3.99 -7.78
N TYR A 138 4.69 -2.82 -7.88
CA TYR A 138 4.29 -1.79 -8.84
C TYR A 138 4.38 -2.30 -10.30
N THR A 139 5.47 -2.99 -10.63
CA THR A 139 5.62 -3.79 -11.84
C THR A 139 5.91 -5.23 -11.48
N GLN A 140 5.41 -6.18 -12.26
CA GLN A 140 5.72 -7.61 -12.08
C GLN A 140 5.62 -8.36 -13.40
N LEU A 141 6.08 -9.61 -13.45
CA LEU A 141 5.96 -10.44 -14.65
C LEU A 141 4.52 -10.90 -14.85
N GLU A 142 4.03 -10.74 -16.07
CA GLU A 142 2.86 -11.44 -16.58
C GLU A 142 3.35 -12.74 -17.26
N PRO A 143 3.03 -13.92 -16.71
CA PRO A 143 3.65 -15.17 -17.17
C PRO A 143 3.29 -15.60 -18.59
N ALA A 144 2.10 -15.29 -19.11
CA ALA A 144 1.66 -15.80 -20.41
C ALA A 144 2.34 -15.09 -21.59
N SER A 145 2.64 -13.80 -21.44
CA SER A 145 3.28 -12.93 -22.42
C SER A 145 4.76 -12.69 -22.11
N HIS A 146 5.22 -13.07 -20.91
CA HIS A 146 6.59 -12.88 -20.44
C HIS A 146 7.04 -11.41 -20.51
N LYS A 147 6.13 -10.51 -20.14
CA LYS A 147 6.32 -9.06 -20.10
C LYS A 147 6.13 -8.52 -18.70
N LEU A 148 6.75 -7.39 -18.40
CA LEU A 148 6.43 -6.66 -17.18
C LEU A 148 5.11 -5.91 -17.34
N ILE A 149 4.16 -6.18 -16.46
CA ILE A 149 2.92 -5.43 -16.33
C ILE A 149 3.08 -4.40 -15.20
N GLN A 150 2.69 -3.15 -15.47
CA GLN A 150 2.51 -2.12 -14.45
C GLN A 150 1.09 -2.22 -13.90
N LEU A 151 0.95 -2.44 -12.59
CA LEU A 151 -0.30 -2.86 -11.97
C LEU A 151 -1.23 -1.75 -11.48
N ILE A 152 -0.92 -0.47 -11.72
CA ILE A 152 -1.87 0.63 -11.50
C ILE A 152 -2.80 0.80 -12.71
N GLN A 153 -2.25 0.62 -13.92
CA GLN A 153 -2.92 0.83 -15.20
C GLN A 153 -3.06 -0.45 -16.02
N PHE A 154 -2.42 -1.54 -15.59
CA PHE A 154 -2.43 -2.84 -16.25
C PHE A 154 -1.88 -2.75 -17.67
N LYS A 155 -0.78 -2.03 -17.83
CA LYS A 155 -0.13 -1.79 -19.13
C LYS A 155 1.27 -2.35 -19.14
N ASP A 156 1.81 -2.52 -20.34
CA ASP A 156 3.17 -3.00 -20.53
C ASP A 156 4.11 -1.94 -19.96
N ALA A 157 4.85 -2.32 -18.92
CA ALA A 157 5.69 -1.42 -18.16
C ALA A 157 6.85 -0.88 -18.99
N LEU A 158 7.24 -1.60 -20.05
CA LEU A 158 8.37 -1.28 -20.92
C LEU A 158 7.91 -0.74 -22.28
N ALA A 159 6.60 -0.73 -22.57
CA ALA A 159 6.10 -0.19 -23.82
C ALA A 159 6.31 1.34 -23.91
N PRO A 160 6.62 1.87 -25.11
CA PRO A 160 6.67 3.31 -25.32
C PRO A 160 5.36 3.99 -24.92
N LYS A 161 5.47 5.21 -24.41
CA LYS A 161 4.27 6.02 -24.14
C LYS A 161 3.47 6.20 -25.43
N PRO A 162 2.14 6.08 -25.38
CA PRO A 162 1.31 6.26 -26.57
C PRO A 162 1.50 7.66 -27.13
N ALA A 163 1.56 7.77 -28.46
CA ALA A 163 1.72 9.05 -29.17
C ALA A 163 0.62 10.07 -28.80
N ASN A 164 -0.57 9.58 -28.44
CA ASN A 164 -1.64 10.38 -27.87
C ASN A 164 -2.10 9.76 -26.53
N PRO A 165 -1.84 10.41 -25.38
CA PRO A 165 -2.23 9.90 -24.07
C PRO A 165 -3.74 9.89 -23.82
N HIS A 166 -4.53 10.52 -24.70
CA HIS A 166 -5.99 10.55 -24.61
C HIS A 166 -6.67 9.36 -25.29
N ILE A 167 -5.93 8.53 -26.03
CA ILE A 167 -6.48 7.30 -26.61
C ILE A 167 -6.44 6.21 -25.53
N PRO A 168 -7.59 5.65 -25.11
CA PRO A 168 -7.62 4.53 -24.17
C PRO A 168 -6.91 3.33 -24.77
N VAL A 169 -5.98 2.76 -24.02
CA VAL A 169 -5.34 1.48 -24.33
C VAL A 169 -5.97 0.45 -23.40
N PRO A 170 -6.54 -0.65 -23.92
CA PRO A 170 -7.10 -1.70 -23.07
C PRO A 170 -6.01 -2.27 -22.16
N PRO A 171 -6.38 -2.77 -20.97
CA PRO A 171 -5.41 -3.41 -20.08
C PRO A 171 -4.85 -4.68 -20.75
N MET A 172 -3.59 -5.00 -20.47
CA MET A 172 -2.91 -6.21 -20.95
C MET A 172 -3.57 -7.48 -20.44
N VAL A 173 -4.11 -7.42 -19.22
CA VAL A 173 -4.75 -8.52 -18.51
C VAL A 173 -6.05 -7.98 -17.95
N ASP A 174 -7.10 -8.79 -17.97
CA ASP A 174 -8.35 -8.44 -17.29
C ASP A 174 -8.07 -8.25 -15.77
N PRO A 175 -8.42 -7.10 -15.18
CA PRO A 175 -8.29 -6.86 -13.74
C PRO A 175 -8.84 -7.98 -12.85
N LEU A 176 -9.95 -8.61 -13.26
CA LEU A 176 -10.59 -9.70 -12.52
C LEU A 176 -9.84 -11.03 -12.67
N ASP A 177 -9.10 -11.22 -13.76
CA ASP A 177 -8.23 -12.38 -13.93
C ASP A 177 -6.92 -12.24 -13.16
N GLN A 178 -6.38 -11.02 -13.10
CA GLN A 178 -5.19 -10.73 -12.31
C GLN A 178 -5.48 -10.96 -10.83
N GLN A 179 -6.47 -10.25 -10.27
CA GLN A 179 -6.85 -10.32 -8.87
C GLN A 179 -8.17 -11.09 -8.75
N ARG A 180 -8.10 -12.30 -8.17
CA ARG A 180 -9.23 -13.26 -8.12
C ARG A 180 -9.87 -13.42 -6.75
N GLU A 181 -9.29 -12.85 -5.70
CA GLU A 181 -9.90 -12.88 -4.37
C GLU A 181 -11.08 -11.92 -4.34
N GLU A 182 -12.22 -12.39 -3.83
CA GLU A 182 -13.38 -11.54 -3.61
C GLU A 182 -13.05 -10.42 -2.61
N THR A 183 -13.43 -9.20 -2.96
CA THR A 183 -13.23 -8.04 -2.09
C THR A 183 -14.19 -8.09 -0.89
N VAL A 184 -13.80 -7.49 0.24
CA VAL A 184 -14.71 -7.34 1.40
C VAL A 184 -15.93 -6.50 1.02
N PHE A 185 -15.78 -5.57 0.07
CA PHE A 185 -16.89 -4.78 -0.45
C PHE A 185 -17.91 -5.61 -1.23
N GLU A 186 -17.48 -6.51 -2.12
CA GLU A 186 -18.38 -7.46 -2.80
C GLU A 186 -19.13 -8.34 -1.80
N LYS A 187 -18.42 -8.87 -0.80
CA LYS A 187 -19.02 -9.70 0.25
C LYS A 187 -20.06 -8.97 1.09
N LEU A 188 -19.82 -7.69 1.39
CA LEU A 188 -20.79 -6.84 2.09
C LEU A 188 -21.99 -6.51 1.21
N ALA A 189 -21.76 -6.18 -0.06
CA ALA A 189 -22.83 -5.92 -1.03
C ALA A 189 -23.73 -7.15 -1.23
N ALA A 190 -23.15 -8.36 -1.27
CA ALA A 190 -23.88 -9.63 -1.36
C ALA A 190 -24.75 -9.91 -0.11
N GLN A 191 -24.43 -9.29 1.03
CA GLN A 191 -25.24 -9.29 2.26
C GLN A 191 -26.24 -8.12 2.30
N GLU A 192 -26.44 -7.42 1.18
CA GLU A 192 -27.30 -6.23 1.07
C GLU A 192 -26.84 -5.04 1.96
N VAL A 193 -25.57 -5.04 2.39
CA VAL A 193 -24.97 -3.92 3.12
C VAL A 193 -24.60 -2.82 2.13
N ARG A 194 -25.01 -1.59 2.44
CA ARG A 194 -24.65 -0.41 1.65
C ARG A 194 -23.13 -0.23 1.68
N VAL A 195 -22.49 -0.27 0.53
CA VAL A 195 -21.05 -0.01 0.36
C VAL A 195 -20.83 1.09 -0.66
N THR A 196 -20.13 2.15 -0.27
CA THR A 196 -19.90 3.33 -1.12
C THR A 196 -18.42 3.69 -1.14
N SER A 197 -17.88 3.93 -2.32
CA SER A 197 -16.55 4.52 -2.49
C SER A 197 -16.68 5.98 -2.89
N SER A 198 -15.88 6.87 -2.30
CA SER A 198 -15.77 8.26 -2.71
C SER A 198 -14.34 8.60 -3.13
N GLY A 199 -14.19 9.09 -4.35
CA GLY A 199 -12.88 9.30 -4.94
C GLY A 199 -12.93 10.17 -6.20
N LEU A 200 -11.81 10.27 -6.90
CA LEU A 200 -11.75 10.98 -8.18
C LEU A 200 -12.51 10.20 -9.27
N PRO A 201 -13.21 10.86 -10.21
CA PRO A 201 -13.93 10.18 -11.29
C PRO A 201 -13.06 9.23 -12.11
N LYS A 202 -11.81 9.62 -12.37
CA LYS A 202 -10.85 8.82 -13.15
C LYS A 202 -10.49 7.45 -12.53
N PHE A 203 -10.79 7.22 -11.25
CA PHE A 203 -10.50 5.93 -10.61
C PHE A 203 -11.68 4.96 -10.64
N SER A 204 -12.92 5.43 -10.84
CA SER A 204 -14.15 4.61 -10.76
C SER A 204 -14.13 3.33 -11.59
N LYS A 205 -13.41 3.35 -12.72
CA LYS A 205 -13.23 2.22 -13.65
C LYS A 205 -11.76 2.03 -14.00
N SER A 206 -10.89 2.41 -13.07
CA SER A 206 -9.47 2.16 -13.24
C SER A 206 -9.18 0.68 -12.99
N PRO A 207 -8.26 0.06 -13.75
CA PRO A 207 -7.91 -1.35 -13.57
C PRO A 207 -7.60 -1.73 -12.13
N LEU A 208 -6.83 -0.91 -11.40
CA LEU A 208 -6.55 -1.17 -9.98
C LEU A 208 -7.82 -1.16 -9.11
N THR A 209 -8.76 -0.25 -9.35
CA THR A 209 -10.02 -0.20 -8.58
C THR A 209 -10.89 -1.42 -8.87
N GLU A 210 -10.97 -1.85 -10.13
CA GLU A 210 -11.70 -3.07 -10.52
C GLU A 210 -11.04 -4.33 -9.93
N ALA A 211 -9.72 -4.39 -9.91
CA ALA A 211 -8.99 -5.50 -9.30
C ALA A 211 -9.07 -5.51 -7.77
N ALA A 212 -8.93 -4.37 -7.09
CA ALA A 212 -8.71 -4.36 -5.64
C ALA A 212 -9.91 -3.91 -4.80
N LEU A 213 -10.83 -3.12 -5.36
CA LEU A 213 -11.83 -2.36 -4.61
C LEU A 213 -13.25 -2.45 -5.21
N ARG A 214 -13.51 -3.43 -6.08
CA ARG A 214 -14.82 -3.63 -6.72
C ARG A 214 -15.91 -3.98 -5.70
N GLY A 215 -17.18 -3.88 -6.11
CA GLY A 215 -18.34 -4.15 -5.26
C GLY A 215 -18.98 -2.92 -4.60
N THR A 216 -18.34 -1.75 -4.68
CA THR A 216 -18.90 -0.50 -4.13
C THR A 216 -19.71 0.30 -5.14
N ASP A 217 -20.73 1.04 -4.68
CA ASP A 217 -21.28 2.18 -5.43
C ASP A 217 -20.26 3.33 -5.43
N TYR A 218 -19.70 3.66 -6.59
CA TYR A 218 -18.61 4.63 -6.70
C TYR A 218 -19.11 6.05 -6.98
N GLN A 219 -18.92 6.96 -6.03
CA GLN A 219 -19.29 8.36 -6.12
C GLN A 219 -18.07 9.25 -6.47
N GLY A 220 -17.90 9.51 -7.76
CA GLY A 220 -16.80 10.32 -8.28
C GLY A 220 -17.02 11.83 -8.15
N ASN A 221 -16.08 12.55 -7.50
CA ASN A 221 -16.10 14.01 -7.43
C ASN A 221 -14.70 14.62 -7.65
N VAL A 222 -14.64 15.75 -8.37
CA VAL A 222 -13.38 16.40 -8.77
C VAL A 222 -12.72 17.11 -7.60
N THR A 223 -13.47 17.88 -6.81
CA THR A 223 -12.90 18.67 -5.72
C THR A 223 -12.71 17.81 -4.46
N PRO A 224 -11.65 18.06 -3.66
CA PRO A 224 -11.45 17.36 -2.38
C PRO A 224 -12.63 17.51 -1.42
N ARG A 225 -13.18 18.73 -1.32
CA ARG A 225 -14.36 19.03 -0.50
C ARG A 225 -15.58 18.21 -0.89
N ASP A 226 -15.88 18.09 -2.18
CA ASP A 226 -17.07 17.37 -2.63
C ASP A 226 -16.95 15.86 -2.39
N ARG A 227 -15.74 15.29 -2.46
CA ARG A 227 -15.48 13.90 -2.06
C ARG A 227 -15.77 13.68 -0.57
N VAL A 228 -15.24 14.55 0.29
CA VAL A 228 -15.51 14.49 1.75
C VAL A 228 -17.01 14.58 2.03
N LEU A 229 -17.71 15.53 1.41
CA LEU A 229 -19.15 15.68 1.60
C LEU A 229 -19.95 14.53 1.02
N ALA A 230 -19.51 13.91 -0.08
CA ALA A 230 -20.12 12.70 -0.63
C ALA A 230 -19.99 11.52 0.35
N ALA A 231 -18.80 11.28 0.90
CA ALA A 231 -18.59 10.24 1.92
C ALA A 231 -19.44 10.47 3.19
N SER A 232 -19.51 11.72 3.66
CA SER A 232 -20.38 12.11 4.78
C SER A 232 -21.88 11.95 4.48
N ARG A 233 -22.32 12.18 3.23
CA ARG A 233 -23.71 11.93 2.83
C ARG A 233 -24.02 10.44 2.76
N ALA A 234 -23.12 9.63 2.20
CA ALA A 234 -23.29 8.18 2.06
C ALA A 234 -23.44 7.47 3.42
N SER A 235 -22.70 7.93 4.43
CA SER A 235 -22.75 7.39 5.81
C SER A 235 -24.05 7.70 6.58
N ARG A 236 -24.99 8.47 6.01
CA ARG A 236 -26.33 8.69 6.60
C ARG A 236 -27.22 7.46 6.59
N THR A 237 -26.97 6.55 5.66
CA THR A 237 -27.57 5.22 5.64
C THR A 237 -26.58 4.27 6.31
N PRO A 238 -26.96 3.29 7.16
CA PRO A 238 -26.04 2.30 7.75
C PRO A 238 -25.17 1.54 6.74
N GLY A 239 -23.96 1.10 7.14
CA GLY A 239 -23.00 0.34 6.32
C GLY A 239 -21.59 0.96 6.23
N LEU A 240 -20.77 0.54 5.25
CA LEU A 240 -19.38 0.98 5.06
C LEU A 240 -19.14 1.99 3.91
N THR A 241 -18.47 3.12 4.19
CA THR A 241 -18.01 4.08 3.18
C THR A 241 -16.48 4.13 3.13
N TYR A 242 -15.91 4.06 1.93
CA TYR A 242 -14.49 4.22 1.67
C TYR A 242 -14.21 5.61 1.08
N LEU A 243 -13.24 6.35 1.62
CA LEU A 243 -12.77 7.63 1.08
C LEU A 243 -11.26 7.54 0.83
N TYR A 244 -10.85 7.86 -0.41
CA TYR A 244 -9.44 7.87 -0.79
C TYR A 244 -8.90 9.28 -0.97
N ILE A 245 -7.76 9.56 -0.33
CA ILE A 245 -7.03 10.83 -0.42
C ILE A 245 -5.61 10.54 -0.92
N ARG A 246 -5.22 11.13 -2.04
CA ARG A 246 -3.99 10.77 -2.78
C ARG A 246 -2.83 11.76 -2.65
N ASP A 247 -3.04 12.82 -1.88
CA ASP A 247 -2.27 14.05 -2.02
C ASP A 247 -0.89 13.95 -1.36
N ALA A 248 -0.76 13.24 -0.24
CA ALA A 248 0.52 13.05 0.47
C ALA A 248 1.54 12.29 -0.39
N ASP A 249 1.17 11.11 -0.92
CA ASP A 249 2.00 10.35 -1.85
C ASP A 249 2.39 11.17 -3.09
N LYS A 250 1.38 11.70 -3.79
CA LYS A 250 1.61 12.45 -5.04
C LYS A 250 2.59 13.60 -4.83
N VAL A 251 2.43 14.36 -3.74
CA VAL A 251 3.29 15.51 -3.47
C VAL A 251 4.67 15.05 -2.98
N GLY A 252 4.74 14.01 -2.16
CA GLY A 252 5.99 13.41 -1.69
C GLY A 252 6.88 12.97 -2.85
N HIS A 253 6.34 12.20 -3.81
CA HIS A 253 7.08 11.80 -4.99
C HIS A 253 7.53 12.95 -5.91
N ASN A 254 6.86 14.10 -5.90
CA ASN A 254 7.24 15.22 -6.77
C ASN A 254 8.18 16.22 -6.11
N TYR A 255 8.14 16.35 -4.77
CA TYR A 255 8.81 17.44 -4.06
C TYR A 255 9.58 17.01 -2.80
N GLY A 256 9.40 15.79 -2.31
CA GLY A 256 9.96 15.30 -1.06
C GLY A 256 8.93 15.35 0.08
N TRP A 257 8.88 14.32 0.93
CA TRP A 257 7.92 14.27 2.04
C TRP A 257 8.23 15.29 3.16
N ASP A 258 9.46 15.78 3.23
CA ASP A 258 9.91 16.78 4.18
C ASP A 258 9.82 18.22 3.65
N SER A 259 9.37 18.40 2.41
CA SER A 259 9.26 19.70 1.73
C SER A 259 8.09 20.57 2.21
N GLU A 260 8.18 21.89 2.01
CA GLU A 260 7.08 22.83 2.25
C GLU A 260 5.83 22.48 1.42
N HIS A 261 6.03 21.96 0.20
CA HIS A 261 4.92 21.49 -0.64
C HIS A 261 4.15 20.35 0.03
N TRP A 262 4.87 19.39 0.62
CA TRP A 262 4.26 18.28 1.33
C TRP A 262 3.56 18.76 2.61
N VAL A 263 4.18 19.67 3.37
CA VAL A 263 3.55 20.28 4.55
C VAL A 263 2.23 20.97 4.18
N ALA A 264 2.19 21.75 3.10
CA ALA A 264 0.95 22.38 2.64
C ALA A 264 -0.11 21.35 2.21
N ALA A 265 0.30 20.24 1.58
CA ALA A 265 -0.61 19.14 1.25
C ALA A 265 -1.15 18.47 2.53
N PHE A 266 -0.30 18.27 3.53
CA PHE A 266 -0.66 17.67 4.81
C PHE A 266 -1.65 18.54 5.60
N GLU A 267 -1.45 19.87 5.62
CA GLU A 267 -2.43 20.81 6.19
C GLU A 267 -3.79 20.73 5.49
N HIS A 268 -3.80 20.56 4.16
CA HIS A 268 -5.04 20.38 3.40
C HIS A 268 -5.72 19.03 3.68
N ILE A 269 -4.94 17.96 3.88
CA ILE A 269 -5.45 16.65 4.29
C ILE A 269 -6.09 16.74 5.68
N ASP A 270 -5.42 17.37 6.64
CA ASP A 270 -5.97 17.60 8.00
C ASP A 270 -7.29 18.36 7.94
N ALA A 271 -7.36 19.43 7.15
CA ALA A 271 -8.58 20.21 6.97
C ALA A 271 -9.74 19.41 6.35
N GLN A 272 -9.44 18.51 5.40
CA GLN A 272 -10.43 17.59 4.81
C GLN A 272 -10.96 16.59 5.85
N LEU A 273 -10.07 16.00 6.65
CA LEU A 273 -10.44 15.05 7.69
C LEU A 273 -11.25 15.72 8.81
N ALA A 274 -10.87 16.93 9.21
CA ALA A 274 -11.63 17.74 10.16
C ALA A 274 -13.03 18.10 9.62
N LEU A 275 -13.13 18.38 8.31
CA LEU A 275 -14.43 18.59 7.66
C LEU A 275 -15.27 17.31 7.66
N LEU A 276 -14.66 16.15 7.39
CA LEU A 276 -15.34 14.86 7.42
C LEU A 276 -15.94 14.61 8.80
N LYS A 277 -15.15 14.74 9.86
CA LYS A 277 -15.57 14.62 11.25
C LYS A 277 -16.79 15.50 11.57
N ARG A 278 -16.75 16.79 11.20
CA ARG A 278 -17.89 17.71 11.46
C ARG A 278 -19.12 17.44 10.61
N SER A 279 -18.97 16.81 9.45
CA SER A 279 -20.06 16.62 8.49
C SER A 279 -20.71 15.24 8.60
N ALA A 280 -19.96 14.24 9.07
CA ALA A 280 -20.46 12.89 9.27
C ALA A 280 -21.60 12.88 10.31
N PRO A 281 -22.62 12.02 10.13
CA PRO A 281 -23.68 11.85 11.12
C PRO A 281 -23.12 11.43 12.48
N LYS A 282 -23.70 11.96 13.56
CA LYS A 282 -23.29 11.61 14.93
C LYS A 282 -23.28 10.09 15.14
N GLY A 283 -22.21 9.55 15.71
CA GLY A 283 -22.06 8.12 15.96
C GLY A 283 -21.52 7.32 14.76
N THR A 284 -21.12 7.98 13.67
CA THR A 284 -20.38 7.33 12.58
C THR A 284 -18.95 7.05 13.02
N LEU A 285 -18.52 5.80 12.92
CA LEU A 285 -17.12 5.41 13.14
C LEU A 285 -16.25 5.96 11.99
N ILE A 286 -15.17 6.65 12.31
CA ILE A 286 -14.19 7.14 11.34
C ILE A 286 -12.85 6.45 11.63
N VAL A 287 -12.32 5.73 10.64
CA VAL A 287 -11.01 5.07 10.72
C VAL A 287 -10.10 5.65 9.64
N ILE A 288 -8.96 6.21 10.03
CA ILE A 288 -7.98 6.81 9.12
C ILE A 288 -6.76 5.91 9.07
N VAL A 289 -6.44 5.42 7.87
CA VAL A 289 -5.30 4.53 7.58
C VAL A 289 -4.48 5.06 6.41
N ALA A 290 -3.35 4.42 6.15
CA ALA A 290 -2.56 4.62 4.94
C ALA A 290 -2.22 3.26 4.31
N ASP A 291 -1.79 3.27 3.06
CA ASP A 291 -1.25 2.11 2.36
C ASP A 291 0.24 1.90 2.64
N HIS A 292 1.01 2.98 2.79
CA HIS A 292 2.43 2.95 3.18
C HIS A 292 2.88 4.31 3.72
N GLY A 293 4.11 4.35 4.24
CA GLY A 293 4.85 5.59 4.47
C GLY A 293 5.75 5.98 3.31
N MET A 294 6.65 6.93 3.56
CA MET A 294 7.48 7.53 2.53
C MET A 294 8.87 7.85 3.08
N VAL A 295 9.92 7.51 2.32
CA VAL A 295 11.32 7.83 2.65
C VAL A 295 11.85 8.92 1.74
N GLN A 296 12.80 9.70 2.25
CA GLN A 296 13.58 10.61 1.42
C GLN A 296 14.62 9.82 0.63
N THR A 297 14.75 10.12 -0.66
CA THR A 297 15.80 9.55 -1.51
C THR A 297 17.12 10.28 -1.27
N ASP A 298 18.22 9.54 -1.22
CA ASP A 298 19.58 10.09 -1.29
C ASP A 298 20.20 9.78 -2.65
N MET A 299 20.53 10.82 -3.41
CA MET A 299 21.09 10.69 -4.76
C MET A 299 22.52 10.12 -4.76
N ASP A 300 23.27 10.28 -3.67
CA ASP A 300 24.61 9.71 -3.54
C ASP A 300 24.54 8.21 -3.22
N GLN A 301 23.41 7.75 -2.68
CA GLN A 301 23.13 6.32 -2.42
C GLN A 301 22.30 5.66 -3.54
N ARG A 302 21.98 6.40 -4.61
CA ARG A 302 21.27 5.86 -5.76
C ARG A 302 22.19 4.93 -6.57
N ILE A 303 21.72 3.72 -6.80
CA ILE A 303 22.42 2.70 -7.59
C ILE A 303 21.66 2.52 -8.90
N ASP A 304 22.32 2.84 -10.01
CA ASP A 304 21.79 2.56 -11.35
C ASP A 304 22.30 1.21 -11.84
N ILE A 305 21.39 0.24 -11.92
CA ILE A 305 21.68 -1.14 -12.34
C ILE A 305 22.29 -1.16 -13.74
N ALA A 306 21.92 -0.21 -14.60
CA ALA A 306 22.37 -0.14 -15.98
C ALA A 306 23.89 -0.02 -16.13
N VAL A 307 24.56 0.58 -15.16
CA VAL A 307 26.01 0.85 -15.20
C VAL A 307 26.82 -0.13 -14.34
N GLU A 308 26.17 -1.12 -13.74
CA GLU A 308 26.78 -2.12 -12.86
C GLU A 308 26.77 -3.52 -13.52
N PRO A 309 27.85 -3.95 -14.21
CA PRO A 309 27.87 -5.22 -14.94
C PRO A 309 27.58 -6.44 -14.06
N GLN A 310 27.97 -6.39 -12.78
CA GLN A 310 27.71 -7.47 -11.82
C GLN A 310 26.23 -7.65 -11.47
N LEU A 311 25.44 -6.57 -11.50
CA LEU A 311 24.01 -6.59 -11.19
C LEU A 311 23.15 -7.00 -12.39
N THR A 312 23.64 -6.77 -13.61
CA THR A 312 22.94 -7.12 -14.85
C THR A 312 23.16 -8.55 -15.31
N ARG A 313 24.27 -9.18 -14.88
CA ARG A 313 24.61 -10.55 -15.29
C ARG A 313 23.51 -11.53 -14.88
N GLY A 314 22.98 -12.28 -15.86
CA GLY A 314 22.00 -13.34 -15.65
C GLY A 314 20.59 -12.85 -15.30
N VAL A 315 20.33 -11.54 -15.38
CA VAL A 315 19.02 -10.93 -15.12
C VAL A 315 18.37 -10.55 -16.44
N SER A 316 17.21 -11.13 -16.73
CA SER A 316 16.45 -10.89 -17.96
C SER A 316 15.54 -9.67 -17.85
N LEU A 317 14.83 -9.53 -16.72
CA LEU A 317 13.93 -8.41 -16.45
C LEU A 317 14.13 -7.89 -15.02
N VAL A 318 13.93 -6.59 -14.84
CA VAL A 318 13.92 -5.92 -13.54
C VAL A 318 12.54 -5.30 -13.35
N GLY A 319 11.74 -5.91 -12.48
CA GLY A 319 10.44 -5.41 -12.04
C GLY A 319 10.46 -4.93 -10.59
N GLY A 320 9.27 -4.76 -10.02
CA GLY A 320 9.05 -4.19 -8.69
C GLY A 320 9.05 -2.66 -8.72
N GLU A 321 9.70 -2.06 -7.75
CA GLU A 321 9.86 -0.62 -7.56
C GLU A 321 11.23 -0.28 -6.97
N PRO A 322 11.67 1.00 -6.96
CA PRO A 322 13.06 1.34 -6.65
C PRO A 322 13.58 0.90 -5.28
N ARG A 323 12.67 0.56 -4.35
CA ARG A 323 13.00 0.11 -3.00
C ARG A 323 12.68 -1.36 -2.74
N SER A 324 11.99 -2.03 -3.66
CA SER A 324 11.72 -3.46 -3.60
C SER A 324 11.68 -4.03 -5.01
N LEU A 325 12.85 -4.44 -5.51
CA LEU A 325 12.97 -5.02 -6.85
C LEU A 325 12.53 -6.48 -6.88
N MET A 326 12.02 -6.88 -8.04
CA MET A 326 11.84 -8.26 -8.45
C MET A 326 12.71 -8.52 -9.67
N LEU A 327 13.75 -9.33 -9.52
CA LEU A 327 14.66 -9.72 -10.58
C LEU A 327 14.19 -11.05 -11.17
N TYR A 328 14.11 -11.11 -12.49
CA TYR A 328 13.75 -12.32 -13.22
C TYR A 328 14.99 -12.87 -13.91
N ALA A 329 15.30 -14.14 -13.68
CA ALA A 329 16.50 -14.78 -14.18
C ALA A 329 16.42 -15.07 -15.69
N GLU A 330 17.57 -15.09 -16.36
CA GLU A 330 17.70 -15.73 -17.67
C GLU A 330 17.46 -17.25 -17.54
N PRO A 331 16.97 -17.96 -18.58
CA PRO A 331 16.53 -19.36 -18.47
C PRO A 331 17.55 -20.35 -17.90
N ASP A 332 18.85 -20.13 -18.15
CA ASP A 332 19.94 -21.00 -17.69
C ASP A 332 20.65 -20.48 -16.43
N GLU A 333 20.22 -19.35 -15.88
CA GLU A 333 20.82 -18.74 -14.69
C GLU A 333 20.12 -19.24 -13.41
N ARG A 334 20.91 -19.62 -12.41
CA ARG A 334 20.38 -20.02 -11.11
C ARG A 334 20.07 -18.79 -10.25
N PRO A 335 18.86 -18.67 -9.65
CA PRO A 335 18.52 -17.54 -8.79
C PRO A 335 19.47 -17.34 -7.62
N GLU A 336 20.04 -18.42 -7.07
CA GLU A 336 21.02 -18.32 -5.97
C GLU A 336 22.30 -17.60 -6.40
N ASP A 337 22.73 -17.76 -7.64
CA ASP A 337 23.95 -17.14 -8.16
C ASP A 337 23.73 -15.65 -8.41
N ILE A 338 22.52 -15.24 -8.84
CA ILE A 338 22.08 -13.84 -8.88
C ILE A 338 22.04 -13.26 -7.46
N ALA A 339 21.36 -13.93 -6.54
CA ALA A 339 21.21 -13.47 -5.15
C ALA A 339 22.58 -13.29 -4.47
N CYS A 340 23.52 -14.21 -4.71
CA CYS A 340 24.90 -14.10 -4.21
C CYS A 340 25.59 -12.81 -4.68
N ARG A 341 25.60 -12.54 -6.00
CA ARG A 341 26.20 -11.32 -6.56
C ARG A 341 25.56 -10.04 -6.00
N TRP A 342 24.23 -10.05 -5.87
CA TRP A 342 23.49 -8.91 -5.34
C TRP A 342 23.77 -8.69 -3.85
N ARG A 343 23.89 -9.75 -3.05
CA ARG A 343 24.31 -9.68 -1.63
C ARG A 343 25.73 -9.13 -1.50
N ASP A 344 26.66 -9.64 -2.28
CA ASP A 344 28.07 -9.21 -2.24
C ASP A 344 28.21 -7.73 -2.58
N TYR A 345 27.44 -7.24 -3.56
CA TYR A 345 27.47 -5.84 -3.98
C TYR A 345 26.75 -4.89 -3.00
N LEU A 346 25.55 -5.26 -2.55
CA LEU A 346 24.72 -4.38 -1.73
C LEU A 346 25.14 -4.41 -0.26
N GLN A 347 25.62 -5.55 0.24
CA GLN A 347 25.95 -5.75 1.65
C GLN A 347 24.76 -5.38 2.56
N ASP A 348 24.97 -4.50 3.54
CA ASP A 348 23.95 -4.03 4.49
C ASP A 348 22.93 -3.04 3.89
N ARG A 349 23.17 -2.57 2.66
CA ARG A 349 22.28 -1.64 1.95
C ARG A 349 20.98 -2.26 1.46
N ALA A 350 20.85 -3.59 1.50
CA ALA A 350 19.61 -4.27 1.13
C ALA A 350 19.50 -5.68 1.72
N LEU A 351 18.26 -6.13 1.91
CA LEU A 351 17.95 -7.55 2.12
C LEU A 351 17.65 -8.20 0.78
N VAL A 352 18.47 -9.18 0.41
CA VAL A 352 18.36 -9.92 -0.84
C VAL A 352 17.97 -11.36 -0.56
N ARG A 353 16.88 -11.82 -1.17
CA ARG A 353 16.31 -13.16 -1.01
C ARG A 353 15.99 -13.76 -2.36
N THR A 354 16.23 -15.06 -2.54
CA THR A 354 15.59 -15.79 -3.64
C THR A 354 14.07 -15.81 -3.43
N ARG A 355 13.31 -16.11 -4.48
CA ARG A 355 11.85 -16.30 -4.39
C ARG A 355 11.48 -17.27 -3.27
N ASP A 356 12.21 -18.37 -3.16
CA ASP A 356 11.90 -19.43 -2.19
C ASP A 356 12.19 -19.00 -0.75
N GLU A 357 13.29 -18.29 -0.53
CA GLU A 357 13.59 -17.69 0.77
C GLU A 357 12.52 -16.65 1.15
N ALA A 358 12.14 -15.76 0.22
CA ALA A 358 11.12 -14.75 0.46
C ALA A 358 9.73 -15.36 0.77
N ILE A 359 9.35 -16.44 0.09
CA ILE A 359 8.12 -17.19 0.36
C ILE A 359 8.19 -17.88 1.72
N ALA A 360 9.32 -18.54 2.03
CA ALA A 360 9.52 -19.25 3.30
C ALA A 360 9.49 -18.30 4.51
N ASP A 361 10.03 -17.08 4.36
CA ASP A 361 9.97 -16.02 5.37
C ASP A 361 8.54 -15.45 5.57
N GLY A 362 7.62 -15.77 4.65
CA GLY A 362 6.25 -15.30 4.66
C GLY A 362 6.07 -13.89 4.09
N LEU A 363 7.01 -13.39 3.27
CA LEU A 363 7.01 -12.02 2.75
C LEU A 363 5.69 -11.62 2.09
N PHE A 364 5.10 -12.54 1.34
CA PHE A 364 3.88 -12.33 0.59
C PHE A 364 2.63 -12.94 1.28
N GLY A 365 2.79 -13.49 2.49
CA GLY A 365 1.80 -14.37 3.12
C GLY A 365 1.66 -15.71 2.39
N PRO A 366 0.54 -16.44 2.53
CA PRO A 366 0.25 -17.61 1.71
C PRO A 366 0.34 -17.29 0.21
N VAL A 367 1.11 -18.08 -0.53
CA VAL A 367 1.28 -17.91 -1.98
C VAL A 367 0.57 -19.03 -2.71
N CYS A 368 -0.42 -18.70 -3.55
CA CYS A 368 -1.04 -19.71 -4.40
C CYS A 368 -0.17 -20.00 -5.64
N GLU A 369 -0.30 -21.22 -6.18
CA GLU A 369 0.55 -21.73 -7.27
C GLU A 369 0.58 -20.80 -8.49
N ARG A 370 -0.57 -20.21 -8.84
CA ARG A 370 -0.71 -19.26 -9.96
C ARG A 370 0.11 -17.98 -9.77
N VAL A 371 0.31 -17.52 -8.53
CA VAL A 371 1.01 -16.26 -8.21
C VAL A 371 2.52 -16.44 -8.21
N ARG A 372 3.01 -17.62 -7.82
CA ARG A 372 4.45 -17.93 -7.76
C ARG A 372 5.25 -17.52 -9.01
N PRO A 373 4.83 -17.78 -10.26
CA PRO A 373 5.57 -17.37 -11.46
C PRO A 373 5.54 -15.86 -11.72
N MET A 374 4.68 -15.09 -11.06
CA MET A 374 4.63 -13.63 -11.17
C MET A 374 5.66 -12.95 -10.25
N LEU A 375 6.14 -13.66 -9.23
CA LEU A 375 7.14 -13.18 -8.29
C LEU A 375 8.53 -13.33 -8.91
N GLY A 376 9.36 -12.30 -8.75
CA GLY A 376 10.76 -12.33 -9.15
C GLY A 376 11.51 -13.51 -8.55
N ASP A 377 12.43 -14.09 -9.31
CA ASP A 377 13.31 -15.17 -8.86
C ASP A 377 14.25 -14.72 -7.74
N VAL A 378 14.57 -13.43 -7.69
CA VAL A 378 15.24 -12.76 -6.57
C VAL A 378 14.49 -11.47 -6.22
N VAL A 379 14.26 -11.25 -4.93
CA VAL A 379 13.64 -10.06 -4.34
C VAL A 379 14.71 -9.27 -3.60
N VAL A 380 14.77 -7.96 -3.83
CA VAL A 380 15.78 -7.07 -3.26
C VAL A 380 15.11 -5.88 -2.60
N GLN A 381 15.18 -5.80 -1.27
CA GLN A 381 14.56 -4.73 -0.48
C GLN A 381 15.62 -3.79 0.08
N ALA A 382 15.58 -2.53 -0.32
CA ALA A 382 16.57 -1.53 0.05
C ALA A 382 16.45 -1.14 1.54
N ALA A 383 17.58 -1.02 2.21
CA ALA A 383 17.69 -0.43 3.54
C ALA A 383 18.11 1.04 3.44
N GLY A 384 18.03 1.81 4.53
CA GLY A 384 18.50 3.19 4.53
C GLY A 384 17.74 4.06 3.51
N ALA A 385 18.43 5.03 2.93
CA ALA A 385 17.92 5.89 1.85
C ALA A 385 18.23 5.36 0.43
N VAL A 386 18.71 4.13 0.33
CA VAL A 386 19.15 3.52 -0.94
C VAL A 386 17.97 3.39 -1.91
N THR A 387 18.24 3.68 -3.18
CA THR A 387 17.31 3.46 -4.28
C THR A 387 18.00 2.73 -5.41
N LEU A 388 17.31 1.76 -5.99
CA LEU A 388 17.79 0.91 -7.06
C LEU A 388 16.99 1.24 -8.32
N VAL A 389 17.64 1.72 -9.36
CA VAL A 389 16.98 2.18 -10.59
C VAL A 389 17.59 1.52 -11.81
N ASP A 390 16.91 1.58 -12.95
CA ASP A 390 17.43 1.07 -14.22
C ASP A 390 17.21 2.09 -15.34
N SER A 391 18.24 2.88 -15.63
CA SER A 391 18.16 3.93 -16.66
C SER A 391 17.99 3.41 -18.09
N ARG A 392 18.11 2.10 -18.34
CA ARG A 392 17.81 1.50 -19.65
C ARG A 392 16.32 1.52 -19.96
N THR A 393 15.49 1.46 -18.93
CA THR A 393 14.03 1.31 -19.06
C THR A 393 13.25 2.46 -18.41
N GLN A 394 13.84 3.10 -17.40
CA GLN A 394 13.22 4.17 -16.63
C GLN A 394 13.69 5.53 -17.13
N GLY A 395 12.74 6.45 -17.36
CA GLY A 395 13.06 7.82 -17.75
C GLY A 395 13.64 8.64 -16.59
N ASP A 396 14.33 9.73 -16.94
CA ASP A 396 15.06 10.60 -16.01
C ASP A 396 14.29 10.92 -14.71
N LYS A 397 13.07 11.47 -14.84
CA LYS A 397 12.21 11.78 -13.68
C LYS A 397 11.97 10.59 -12.74
N ALA A 398 11.76 9.39 -13.28
CA ALA A 398 11.48 8.20 -12.46
C ALA A 398 12.72 7.76 -11.66
N THR A 399 13.91 8.05 -12.17
CA THR A 399 15.19 7.71 -11.52
C THR A 399 15.71 8.78 -10.57
N HIS A 400 14.98 9.90 -10.41
CA HIS A 400 15.35 11.07 -9.58
C HIS A 400 14.20 11.55 -8.69
N LEU A 401 13.29 10.66 -8.29
CA LEU A 401 12.19 11.03 -7.40
C LEU A 401 12.74 11.44 -6.02
N PRO A 402 12.38 12.63 -5.48
CA PRO A 402 12.88 13.10 -4.19
C PRO A 402 12.49 12.21 -3.00
N SER A 403 11.35 11.54 -3.08
CA SER A 403 10.93 10.55 -2.10
C SER A 403 10.32 9.36 -2.79
N VAL A 404 10.46 8.19 -2.15
CA VAL A 404 9.98 6.90 -2.64
C VAL A 404 9.52 6.02 -1.47
N HIS A 405 8.95 4.87 -1.79
CA HIS A 405 8.55 3.84 -0.84
C HIS A 405 8.70 2.46 -1.52
N GLY A 406 8.40 1.39 -0.79
CA GLY A 406 8.30 0.03 -1.31
C GLY A 406 9.03 -1.03 -0.48
N SER A 407 10.01 -0.63 0.33
CA SER A 407 10.82 -1.56 1.12
C SER A 407 10.19 -1.89 2.48
N GLN A 408 10.90 -2.71 3.25
CA GLN A 408 10.52 -3.20 4.56
C GLN A 408 11.21 -2.40 5.67
N THR A 409 11.17 -1.06 5.62
CA THR A 409 11.66 -0.20 6.72
C THR A 409 10.50 0.23 7.63
N ALA A 410 10.79 0.62 8.87
CA ALA A 410 9.73 1.09 9.78
C ALA A 410 9.02 2.33 9.23
N LEU A 411 9.77 3.26 8.61
CA LEU A 411 9.22 4.48 8.01
C LEU A 411 8.22 4.18 6.88
N GLU A 412 8.42 3.09 6.15
CA GLU A 412 7.55 2.68 5.02
C GLU A 412 6.41 1.76 5.47
N MET A 413 6.69 0.86 6.42
CA MET A 413 5.80 -0.24 6.79
C MET A 413 4.85 0.12 7.94
N ASP A 414 5.19 1.09 8.80
CA ASP A 414 4.31 1.55 9.89
C ASP A 414 3.34 2.60 9.37
N ILE A 415 2.06 2.27 9.39
CA ILE A 415 0.96 3.12 8.93
C ILE A 415 0.05 3.47 10.11
N PRO A 416 -0.63 4.63 10.06
CA PRO A 416 -1.61 4.99 11.07
C PRO A 416 -2.84 4.08 11.02
N CYS A 417 -3.48 3.90 12.17
CA CYS A 417 -4.85 3.44 12.30
C CYS A 417 -5.52 4.32 13.37
N LEU A 418 -5.95 5.51 12.94
CA LEU A 418 -6.55 6.49 13.84
C LEU A 418 -8.06 6.29 13.89
N ILE A 419 -8.59 6.23 15.09
CA ILE A 419 -10.00 5.98 15.37
C ILE A 419 -10.62 7.25 15.94
N ASP A 420 -11.76 7.64 15.38
CA ASP A 420 -12.63 8.72 15.86
C ASP A 420 -14.10 8.31 15.70
N MET A 421 -14.99 9.00 16.40
CA MET A 421 -16.45 8.80 16.35
C MET A 421 -17.12 10.13 16.12
N ALA A 422 -17.78 10.34 14.98
CA ALA A 422 -18.39 11.61 14.56
C ALA A 422 -19.29 12.27 15.62
#